data_AF-A0A126R0A7-F1
#
_entry.id   AF-A0A126R0A7-F1
#
_cell.length_a   1.000
_cell.length_b   1.000
_cell.length_c   1.000
_cell.angle_alpha   90.00
_cell.angle_beta   90.00
_cell.angle_gamma   90.00
#
_symmetry.space_group_name_H-M   'P 1'
#
loop_
_entity.id
_entity.type
_entity.pdbx_description
1 polymer ?
#
loop_
_entity_poly.entity_id
_entity_poly.type
_entity_poly.pdbx_seq_one_letter_code
_entity_poly.pdbx_strand_id
1 'polypeptide(L)'
;MIVVLAKAIPKDEKSCEKIVEFAQDLIENTRKEDGNIDYNLYSNTGDGVLLFVEQWESKEVLGAHLETEHFIKFGKNIADLVAQDLIIDVYEAEATDL
;
A
#
# COMPACT_ATOMS: atom_id res chain seq x y z
N MET A 1 4.36 11.73 12.26
CA MET A 1 3.50 11.08 11.25
C MET A 1 3.76 9.58 11.27
N ILE A 2 2.87 8.79 10.68
CA ILE A 2 3.10 7.36 10.46
C ILE A 2 3.56 7.14 9.02
N VAL A 3 4.58 6.30 8.84
CA VAL A 3 5.04 5.83 7.53
C VAL A 3 4.84 4.32 7.46
N VAL A 4 4.22 3.85 6.38
CA VAL A 4 4.01 2.43 6.12
C VAL A 4 4.80 2.04 4.88
N LEU A 5 5.53 0.93 5.00
CA LEU A 5 6.16 0.23 3.89
C LEU A 5 5.49 -1.14 3.75
N ALA A 6 4.62 -1.31 2.75
CA ALA A 6 3.91 -2.57 2.53
C ALA A 6 4.37 -3.21 1.21
N LYS A 7 5.10 -4.33 1.31
CA LYS A 7 5.62 -5.07 0.16
C LYS A 7 4.62 -6.11 -0.29
N ALA A 8 4.26 -6.07 -1.56
CA ALA A 8 3.57 -7.15 -2.26
C ALA A 8 4.58 -7.88 -3.16
N ILE A 9 4.73 -9.18 -2.96
CA ILE A 9 5.59 -10.04 -3.78
C ILE A 9 4.69 -10.80 -4.75
N PRO A 10 4.61 -10.41 -6.03
CA PRO A 10 3.78 -11.12 -7.00
C PRO A 10 4.30 -12.54 -7.25
N LYS A 11 3.40 -13.49 -7.55
CA LYS A 11 3.78 -14.87 -7.94
C LYS A 11 4.52 -14.93 -9.28
N ASP A 12 4.14 -14.06 -10.21
CA ASP A 12 4.66 -13.95 -11.56
C ASP A 12 4.38 -12.55 -12.14
N GLU A 13 4.90 -12.28 -13.35
CA GLU A 13 4.75 -11.01 -14.06
C GLU A 13 3.28 -10.64 -14.30
N LYS A 14 2.44 -11.61 -14.66
CA LYS A 14 1.00 -11.40 -14.88
C LYS A 14 0.29 -11.00 -13.59
N SER A 15 0.69 -11.58 -12.46
CA SER A 15 0.19 -11.22 -11.15
C SER A 15 0.61 -9.81 -10.77
N CYS A 16 1.83 -9.40 -11.13
CA CYS A 16 2.34 -8.05 -10.93
C CYS A 16 1.46 -7.02 -11.66
N GLU A 17 1.21 -7.21 -12.96
CA GLU A 17 0.35 -6.33 -13.76
C GLU A 17 -1.05 -6.17 -13.16
N LYS A 18 -1.67 -7.28 -12.73
CA LYS A 18 -3.00 -7.27 -12.09
C LYS A 18 -3.02 -6.56 -10.73
N ILE A 19 -1.98 -6.74 -9.91
CA ILE A 19 -1.89 -6.05 -8.63
C ILE A 19 -1.81 -4.54 -8.88
N VAL A 20 -1.02 -4.10 -9.86
CA VAL A 20 -0.93 -2.69 -10.25
C VAL A 20 -2.28 -2.16 -10.74
N GLU A 21 -3.01 -2.93 -11.55
CA GLU A 21 -4.37 -2.56 -12.00
C GLU A 21 -5.33 -2.37 -10.81
N PHE A 22 -5.40 -3.35 -9.90
CA PHE A 22 -6.28 -3.26 -8.72
C PHE A 22 -5.87 -2.14 -7.75
N ALA A 23 -4.57 -1.82 -7.68
CA ALA A 23 -4.07 -0.76 -6.84
C ALA A 23 -4.54 0.63 -7.29
N GLN A 24 -4.94 0.82 -8.55
CA GLN A 24 -5.41 2.12 -9.04
C GLN A 24 -6.63 2.63 -8.26
N ASP A 25 -7.62 1.75 -8.03
CA ASP A 25 -8.83 2.06 -7.26
C ASP A 25 -8.51 2.30 -5.78
N LEU A 26 -7.60 1.50 -5.20
CA LEU A 26 -7.11 1.70 -3.83
C LEU A 26 -6.48 3.09 -3.69
N ILE A 27 -5.47 3.39 -4.51
CA ILE A 27 -4.71 4.65 -4.46
C ILE A 27 -5.63 5.86 -4.65
N GLU A 28 -6.55 5.80 -5.63
CA GLU A 28 -7.44 6.94 -5.92
C GLU A 28 -8.36 7.25 -4.74
N ASN A 29 -8.90 6.23 -4.08
CA ASN A 29 -9.81 6.42 -2.96
C ASN A 29 -9.06 6.75 -1.66
N THR A 30 -7.91 6.14 -1.41
CA THR A 30 -7.11 6.40 -0.21
C THR A 30 -6.60 7.83 -0.14
N ARG A 31 -6.21 8.42 -1.28
CA ARG A 31 -5.83 9.84 -1.35
C ARG A 31 -6.96 10.83 -1.06
N LYS A 32 -8.21 10.36 -1.00
CA LYS A 32 -9.38 11.16 -0.62
C LYS A 32 -9.71 11.03 0.87
N GLU A 33 -9.06 10.13 1.59
CA GLU A 33 -9.26 9.95 3.03
C GLU A 33 -8.68 11.13 3.80
N ASP A 34 -9.41 11.58 4.82
CA ASP A 34 -8.95 12.64 5.71
C ASP A 34 -7.75 12.14 6.52
N GLY A 35 -6.65 12.90 6.49
CA GLY A 35 -5.40 12.53 7.14
C GLY A 35 -4.49 11.54 6.38
N ASN A 36 -4.84 11.18 5.13
CA ASN A 36 -3.84 10.63 4.20
C ASN A 36 -2.92 11.76 3.70
N ILE A 37 -1.61 11.62 3.89
CA ILE A 37 -0.61 12.60 3.44
C ILE A 37 -0.07 12.21 2.08
N ASP A 38 0.29 10.94 1.91
CA ASP A 38 0.77 10.38 0.65
C ASP A 38 0.47 8.88 0.57
N TYR A 39 0.28 8.38 -0.64
CA TYR A 39 -0.02 6.97 -0.89
C TYR A 39 0.37 6.61 -2.32
N ASN A 40 1.44 5.83 -2.48
CA ASN A 40 2.00 5.46 -3.78
C ASN A 40 2.40 3.99 -3.82
N LEU A 41 2.26 3.39 -5.01
CA LEU A 41 2.80 2.07 -5.31
C LEU A 41 4.01 2.22 -6.24
N TYR A 42 5.13 1.63 -5.85
CA TYR A 42 6.34 1.56 -6.65
C TYR A 42 6.65 0.12 -7.03
N SER A 43 7.35 -0.06 -8.14
CA SER A 43 7.93 -1.35 -8.52
C SER A 43 9.44 -1.29 -8.33
N ASN A 44 9.98 -2.34 -7.73
CA ASN A 44 11.41 -2.52 -7.62
C ASN A 44 12.01 -2.77 -9.02
N THR A 45 13.10 -2.08 -9.29
CA THR A 45 13.78 -2.08 -10.60
C THR A 45 14.32 -3.44 -11.05
N GLY A 46 14.52 -4.39 -10.12
CA GLY A 46 15.22 -5.66 -10.42
C GLY A 46 14.36 -6.92 -10.40
N ASP A 47 13.30 -6.98 -9.61
CA ASP A 47 12.57 -8.23 -9.31
C ASP A 47 11.05 -8.09 -9.41
N GLY A 48 10.52 -6.92 -9.79
CA GLY A 48 9.09 -6.68 -9.92
C GLY A 48 8.31 -6.75 -8.61
N VAL A 49 9.00 -6.78 -7.46
CA VAL A 49 8.37 -6.62 -6.14
C VAL A 49 7.76 -5.24 -6.07
N LEU A 50 6.52 -5.17 -5.61
CA LEU A 50 5.79 -3.93 -5.46
C LEU A 50 5.88 -3.44 -4.01
N LEU A 51 5.99 -2.13 -3.82
CA LEU A 51 6.08 -1.49 -2.52
C LEU A 51 5.09 -0.34 -2.46
N PHE A 52 4.10 -0.45 -1.59
CA PHE A 52 3.37 0.72 -1.13
C PHE A 52 4.25 1.51 -0.16
N VAL A 53 4.34 2.82 -0.41
CA VAL A 53 4.88 3.79 0.54
C VAL A 53 3.74 4.73 0.87
N GLU A 54 3.38 4.75 2.15
CA GLU A 54 2.22 5.47 2.64
C GLU A 54 2.66 6.41 3.77
N GLN A 55 2.03 7.58 3.83
CA GLN A 55 2.24 8.57 4.88
C GLN A 55 0.88 8.99 5.43
N TRP A 56 0.75 8.95 6.75
CA TRP A 56 -0.49 9.17 7.47
C TRP A 56 -0.28 10.14 8.63
N GLU A 57 -1.26 10.98 8.91
CA GLU A 57 -1.18 11.93 10.01
C GLU A 57 -0.99 11.25 11.37
N SER A 58 -1.74 10.16 11.61
CA SER A 58 -1.68 9.40 12.87
C SER A 58 -1.99 7.92 12.69
N LYS A 59 -1.76 7.15 13.76
CA LYS A 59 -2.07 5.72 13.81
C LYS A 59 -3.58 5.45 13.78
N GLU A 60 -4.37 6.33 14.36
CA GLU A 60 -5.84 6.25 14.35
C GLU A 60 -6.39 6.39 12.93
N VAL A 61 -5.84 7.31 12.13
CA VAL A 61 -6.20 7.48 10.71
C VAL A 61 -5.83 6.22 9.92
N LEU A 62 -4.61 5.71 10.09
CA LEU A 62 -4.21 4.44 9.47
C LEU A 62 -5.14 3.29 9.89
N GLY A 63 -5.54 3.24 11.17
CA GLY A 63 -6.50 2.24 11.65
C GLY A 63 -7.84 2.30 10.92
N ALA A 64 -8.37 3.51 10.68
CA ALA A 64 -9.60 3.71 9.93
C ALA A 64 -9.47 3.28 8.46
N HIS A 65 -8.32 3.56 7.83
CA HIS A 65 -8.03 3.13 6.45
C HIS A 65 -8.17 1.62 6.26
N LEU A 66 -7.68 0.82 7.22
CA LEU A 66 -7.73 -0.65 7.17
C LEU A 66 -9.17 -1.22 7.18
N GLU A 67 -10.15 -0.42 7.58
CA GLU A 67 -11.56 -0.80 7.63
C GLU A 67 -12.36 -0.34 6.40
N THR A 68 -11.74 0.43 5.49
CA THR A 68 -12.41 0.99 4.32
C THR A 68 -12.79 -0.08 3.29
N GLU A 69 -13.85 0.18 2.52
CA GLU A 69 -14.32 -0.75 1.48
C GLU A 69 -13.26 -0.99 0.40
N HIS A 70 -12.53 0.05 -0.01
CA HIS A 70 -11.54 -0.04 -1.08
C HIS A 70 -10.29 -0.81 -0.62
N PHE A 71 -9.85 -0.69 0.64
CA PHE A 71 -8.77 -1.50 1.21
C PHE A 71 -9.15 -2.98 1.29
N ILE A 72 -10.33 -3.28 1.86
CA ILE A 72 -10.82 -4.66 1.99
C ILE A 72 -11.01 -5.31 0.61
N LYS A 73 -11.54 -4.56 -0.36
CA LYS A 73 -11.70 -5.02 -1.75
C LYS A 73 -10.36 -5.31 -2.40
N PHE A 74 -9.37 -4.42 -2.25
CA PHE A 74 -8.02 -4.63 -2.76
C PHE A 74 -7.40 -5.90 -2.20
N GLY A 75 -7.40 -6.08 -0.88
CA GLY A 75 -6.85 -7.27 -0.23
C GLY A 75 -7.45 -8.57 -0.76
N LYS A 76 -8.77 -8.61 -0.99
CA LYS A 76 -9.46 -9.76 -1.59
C LYS A 76 -9.01 -10.02 -3.04
N ASN A 77 -8.85 -8.96 -3.84
CA ASN A 77 -8.48 -9.09 -5.25
C ASN A 77 -7.05 -9.60 -5.46
N ILE A 78 -6.14 -9.33 -4.51
CA ILE A 78 -4.72 -9.70 -4.65
C ILE A 78 -4.32 -10.97 -3.90
N ALA A 79 -5.20 -11.53 -3.05
CA ALA A 79 -4.88 -12.67 -2.17
C ALA A 79 -4.26 -13.87 -2.92
N ASP A 80 -4.77 -14.19 -4.11
CA ASP A 80 -4.25 -15.29 -4.93
C ASP A 80 -3.12 -14.88 -5.89
N LEU A 81 -2.76 -13.60 -5.94
CA LEU A 81 -1.75 -13.03 -6.84
C LEU A 81 -0.38 -12.87 -6.16
N VAL A 82 -0.35 -12.82 -4.82
CA VAL A 82 0.88 -12.68 -4.04
C VAL A 82 1.46 -14.03 -3.63
N ALA A 83 2.77 -14.17 -3.67
CA ALA A 83 3.49 -15.40 -3.31
C ALA A 83 3.39 -15.74 -1.81
N GLN A 84 3.09 -14.73 -0.99
CA GLN A 84 2.94 -14.80 0.45
C GLN A 84 2.13 -13.58 0.92
N ASP A 85 1.79 -13.54 2.21
CA ASP A 85 1.19 -12.36 2.83
C ASP A 85 2.07 -11.12 2.64
N LEU A 86 1.43 -9.95 2.60
CA LEU A 86 2.12 -8.66 2.53
C LEU A 86 3.09 -8.52 3.70
N ILE A 87 4.30 -8.06 3.41
CA ILE A 87 5.26 -7.69 4.46
C ILE A 87 5.03 -6.22 4.77
N ILE A 88 4.55 -5.92 5.98
CA ILE A 88 4.17 -4.57 6.38
C ILE A 88 5.04 -4.12 7.53
N ASP A 89 5.79 -3.04 7.30
CA ASP A 89 6.56 -2.34 8.32
C ASP A 89 5.92 -0.97 8.58
N VAL A 90 5.71 -0.62 9.86
CA VAL A 90 5.08 0.64 10.28
C VAL A 90 6.03 1.39 11.19
N TYR A 91 6.24 2.67 10.89
CA TYR A 91 7.17 3.53 11.61
C TYR A 91 6.48 4.80 12.09
N GLU A 92 6.81 5.23 13.30
CA GLU A 92 6.65 6.63 13.69
C GLU A 92 7.84 7.41 13.12
N ALA A 93 7.55 8.47 12.37
CA ALA A 93 8.56 9.26 11.69
C ALA A 93 8.28 10.77 11.82
N GLU A 94 9.35 11.54 11.75
CA GLU A 94 9.32 13.00 11.69
C GLU A 94 10.08 13.44 10.44
N ALA A 95 9.53 14.44 9.73
CA ALA A 95 10.23 15.04 8.61
C ALA A 95 11.50 15.73 9.12
N THR A 96 12.55 15.68 8.31
CA THR A 96 13.84 16.30 8.60
C THR A 96 14.20 17.28 7.50
N ASP A 97 14.88 18.37 7.88
CA ASP A 97 15.32 19.43 6.96
C ASP A 97 16.67 19.12 6.26
N LEU A 98 17.07 17.83 6.23
CA LEU A 98 18.30 17.38 5.57
C LEU A 98 18.22 17.48 4.04
#